data_AF-A0A3D0X330-F1
#
_entry.id   AF-A0A3D0X330-F1
#
_cell.length_a   1.000
_cell.length_b   1.000
_cell.length_c   1.000
_cell.angle_alpha   90.00
_cell.angle_beta   90.00
_cell.angle_gamma   90.00
#
_symmetry.space_group_name_H-M   'P 1'
#
loop_
_entity.id
_entity.type
_entity.pdbx_description
1 polymer ?
#
loop_
_entity_poly.entity_id
_entity_poly.type
_entity_poly.pdbx_seq_one_letter_code
_entity_poly.pdbx_strand_id
1 'polypeptide(L)'
;MKKVTAIFTILLLLAMTIPAMAASAVNKDGYYKGIKLCGKVKVVEHSADIKVQVVNSFPDDIGEWKFVEYGEDFTVQFVDSFPDIKIKYVTSFPGVE
;
A
#
# COMPACT_ATOMS: atom_id res chain seq x y z
N MET A 1 -16.08 28.31 -40.46
CA MET A 1 -16.37 27.80 -39.10
C MET A 1 -16.39 26.27 -39.05
N LYS A 2 -17.16 25.56 -39.88
CA LYS A 2 -17.27 24.07 -39.85
C LYS A 2 -15.94 23.29 -39.92
N LYS A 3 -14.97 23.72 -40.75
CA LYS A 3 -13.64 23.09 -40.85
C LYS A 3 -12.76 23.32 -39.60
N VAL A 4 -12.87 24.49 -38.99
CA VAL A 4 -12.16 24.83 -37.75
C VAL A 4 -12.74 24.03 -36.58
N THR A 5 -14.07 23.87 -36.53
CA THR A 5 -14.76 23.01 -35.58
C THR A 5 -14.32 21.54 -35.75
N ALA A 6 -14.24 21.02 -36.97
CA ALA A 6 -13.82 19.64 -37.22
C ALA A 6 -12.38 19.37 -36.76
N ILE A 7 -11.44 20.28 -37.04
CA ILE A 7 -10.04 20.16 -36.59
C ILE A 7 -9.97 20.18 -35.06
N PHE A 8 -10.73 21.07 -34.41
CA PHE A 8 -10.77 21.16 -32.96
C PHE A 8 -11.36 19.89 -32.32
N THR A 9 -12.34 19.27 -32.97
CA THR A 9 -12.96 18.03 -32.49
C THR A 9 -12.01 16.83 -32.61
N ILE A 10 -11.23 16.75 -33.69
CA ILE A 10 -10.22 15.70 -33.88
C ILE A 10 -9.07 15.86 -32.87
N LEU A 11 -8.65 17.10 -32.59
CA LEU A 11 -7.63 17.38 -31.58
C LEU A 11 -8.09 16.96 -30.18
N LEU A 12 -9.36 17.20 -29.86
CA LEU A 12 -9.96 16.81 -28.57
C LEU A 12 -10.07 15.29 -28.43
N LEU A 13 -10.40 14.57 -29.50
CA LEU A 13 -10.44 13.10 -29.52
C LEU A 13 -9.05 12.48 -29.38
N LEU A 14 -8.02 13.08 -29.97
CA LEU A 14 -6.63 12.61 -29.86
C LEU A 14 -6.06 12.83 -28.45
N ALA A 15 -6.55 13.84 -27.71
CA ALA A 15 -6.14 14.11 -26.33
C ALA A 15 -6.72 13.10 -25.31
N MET A 16 -7.72 12.28 -25.68
CA MET A 16 -8.33 11.30 -24.78
C MET A 16 -7.59 9.96 -24.70
N THR A 17 -6.57 9.72 -25.55
CA THR A 17 -5.85 8.44 -25.58
C THR A 17 -4.61 8.41 -24.67
N ILE A 18 -4.57 9.18 -23.59
CA ILE A 18 -3.46 9.11 -22.63
C ILE A 18 -3.58 7.79 -21.87
N PRO A 19 -2.63 6.85 -21.99
CA PRO A 19 -2.63 5.67 -21.14
C PRO A 19 -2.46 6.13 -19.69
N ALA A 20 -3.44 5.81 -18.85
CA ALA A 20 -3.33 6.00 -17.40
C ALA A 20 -2.20 5.09 -16.91
N MET A 21 -1.01 5.67 -16.71
CA MET A 21 0.07 4.98 -16.02
C MET A 21 -0.37 4.79 -14.58
N ALA A 22 -0.69 3.55 -14.19
CA ALA A 22 -0.92 3.22 -12.79
C ALA A 22 0.36 3.56 -12.01
N ALA A 23 0.29 4.52 -11.10
CA ALA A 23 1.36 4.73 -10.15
C ALA A 23 1.52 3.44 -9.34
N SER A 24 2.72 2.87 -9.35
CA SER A 24 3.03 1.75 -8.45
C SER A 24 2.76 2.21 -7.03
N ALA A 25 1.93 1.46 -6.30
CA ALA A 25 1.66 1.68 -4.89
C ALA A 25 2.98 1.74 -4.08
N VAL A 26 3.96 0.95 -4.52
CA VAL A 26 5.28 0.81 -3.90
C VAL A 26 6.27 1.74 -4.57
N ASN A 27 7.03 2.49 -3.76
CA ASN A 27 8.13 3.33 -4.23
C ASN A 27 9.35 2.48 -4.62
N LYS A 28 10.37 3.14 -5.22
CA LYS A 28 11.59 2.45 -5.68
C LYS A 28 12.39 1.76 -4.56
N ASP A 29 12.21 2.19 -3.32
CA ASP A 29 12.92 1.66 -2.15
C ASP A 29 12.15 0.49 -1.49
N GLY A 30 11.06 0.03 -2.11
CA GLY A 30 10.24 -1.07 -1.60
C GLY A 30 9.29 -0.64 -0.47
N TYR A 31 8.93 0.64 -0.40
CA TYR A 31 7.99 1.15 0.59
C TYR A 31 6.61 1.40 -0.01
N TYR A 32 5.57 0.94 0.68
CA TYR A 32 4.19 1.34 0.44
C TYR A 32 3.75 2.29 1.56
N LYS A 33 3.37 3.52 1.20
CA LYS A 33 2.92 4.55 2.17
C LYS A 33 3.87 4.72 3.38
N GLY A 34 5.18 4.62 3.16
CA GLY A 34 6.19 4.76 4.22
C GLY A 34 6.52 3.49 5.02
N ILE A 35 5.90 2.35 4.70
CA ILE A 35 6.20 1.04 5.30
C ILE A 35 7.05 0.22 4.33
N LYS A 36 8.21 -0.25 4.80
CA LYS A 36 9.06 -1.16 4.05
C LYS A 36 8.35 -2.51 3.91
N LEU A 37 8.08 -2.93 2.68
CA LEU A 37 7.38 -4.18 2.34
C LEU A 37 8.27 -5.42 2.46
N CYS A 38 9.15 -5.46 3.45
CA CYS A 38 9.97 -6.62 3.80
C CYS A 38 10.67 -6.40 5.13
N GLY A 39 10.84 -7.48 5.89
CA GLY A 39 11.67 -7.47 7.09
C GLY A 39 11.19 -8.41 8.20
N LYS A 40 11.94 -8.36 9.29
CA LYS A 40 11.65 -9.06 10.54
C LYS A 40 10.83 -8.16 11.46
N VAL A 41 9.79 -8.72 12.06
CA VAL A 41 8.88 -8.03 12.96
C VAL A 41 9.02 -8.57 14.36
N LYS A 42 8.86 -7.71 15.37
CA LYS A 42 8.73 -8.12 16.78
C LYS A 42 7.39 -7.67 17.33
N VAL A 43 6.63 -8.58 17.93
CA VAL A 43 5.39 -8.22 18.63
C VAL A 43 5.73 -7.63 19.99
N VAL A 44 5.20 -6.45 20.30
CA VAL A 44 5.46 -5.75 21.57
C VAL A 44 4.16 -5.23 22.19
N GLU A 45 4.17 -5.08 23.52
CA GLU A 45 3.02 -4.52 24.26
C GLU A 45 2.99 -2.98 24.21
N HIS A 46 4.16 -2.35 24.16
CA HIS A 46 4.35 -0.90 24.20
C HIS A 46 5.41 -0.45 23.19
N SER A 47 5.31 0.80 22.73
CA SER A 47 6.25 1.41 21.77
C SER A 47 6.38 0.60 20.48
N ALA A 48 5.25 0.24 19.89
CA ALA A 48 5.19 -0.35 18.57
C ALA A 48 5.32 0.74 17.52
N ASP A 49 6.02 0.43 16.43
CA ASP A 49 6.14 1.32 15.28
C ASP A 49 4.85 1.31 14.44
N ILE A 50 4.11 0.20 14.46
CA ILE A 50 2.82 0.04 13.79
C ILE A 50 1.82 -0.75 14.63
N LYS A 51 0.57 -0.29 14.66
CA LYS A 51 -0.59 -1.01 15.17
C LYS A 51 -1.19 -1.84 14.06
N VAL A 52 -1.22 -3.15 14.28
CA VAL A 52 -1.72 -4.14 13.32
C VAL A 52 -3.07 -4.67 13.78
N GLN A 53 -4.07 -4.56 12.94
CA GLN A 53 -5.36 -5.22 13.11
C GLN A 53 -5.44 -6.36 12.10
N VAL A 54 -5.69 -7.58 12.60
CA VAL A 54 -5.89 -8.73 11.72
C VAL A 54 -7.32 -8.70 11.17
N VAL A 55 -7.45 -8.69 9.85
CA VAL A 55 -8.74 -8.63 9.15
C VAL A 55 -8.97 -9.87 8.30
N ASN A 56 -10.24 -10.20 8.07
CA ASN A 56 -10.63 -11.38 7.30
C ASN A 56 -10.84 -11.08 5.80
N SER A 57 -11.09 -9.83 5.43
CA SER A 57 -11.37 -9.39 4.05
C SER A 57 -10.69 -8.05 3.79
N PHE A 58 -10.26 -7.85 2.53
CA PHE A 58 -9.65 -6.64 1.95
C PHE A 58 -9.01 -5.66 2.96
N PRO A 59 -7.70 -5.76 3.21
CA PRO A 59 -6.99 -4.75 3.98
C PRO A 59 -6.84 -3.46 3.14
N ASP A 60 -7.75 -2.51 3.34
CA ASP A 60 -7.78 -1.27 2.57
C ASP A 60 -6.95 -0.15 3.25
N ASP A 61 -6.88 -0.20 4.59
CA ASP A 61 -6.21 0.80 5.41
C ASP A 61 -4.86 0.35 5.97
N ILE A 62 -4.02 1.33 6.35
CA ILE A 62 -2.70 1.06 6.92
C ILE A 62 -2.84 0.33 8.26
N GLY A 63 -2.09 -0.76 8.41
CA GLY A 63 -2.11 -1.58 9.62
C GLY A 63 -3.21 -2.63 9.62
N GLU A 64 -4.09 -2.67 8.63
CA GLU A 64 -4.99 -3.81 8.42
C GLU A 64 -4.22 -4.92 7.70
N TRP A 65 -4.04 -6.06 8.35
CA TRP A 65 -3.27 -7.17 7.80
C TRP A 65 -4.16 -8.38 7.62
N LYS A 66 -4.07 -8.99 6.44
CA LYS A 66 -4.65 -10.29 6.16
C LYS A 66 -3.53 -11.30 5.94
N PHE A 67 -3.47 -12.32 6.79
CA PHE A 67 -2.55 -13.43 6.59
C PHE A 67 -3.17 -14.40 5.57
N VAL A 68 -2.47 -14.66 4.47
CA VAL A 68 -2.90 -15.54 3.38
C VAL A 68 -1.83 -16.58 3.09
N GLU A 69 -2.23 -17.69 2.46
CA GLU A 69 -1.29 -18.73 2.01
C GLU A 69 -0.62 -18.41 0.67
N TYR A 70 -1.27 -17.60 -0.18
CA TYR A 70 -0.79 -17.21 -1.50
C TYR A 70 -1.35 -15.85 -1.92
N GLY A 71 -0.58 -15.13 -2.75
CA GLY A 71 -0.99 -13.83 -3.29
C GLY A 71 -0.85 -12.69 -2.28
N GLU A 72 0.08 -12.84 -1.34
CA GLU A 72 0.46 -11.83 -0.37
C GLU A 72 1.24 -10.67 -1.00
N ASP A 73 1.09 -9.47 -0.43
CA ASP A 73 1.84 -8.29 -0.88
C ASP A 73 3.28 -8.29 -0.37
N PHE A 74 3.52 -8.87 0.81
CA PHE A 74 4.84 -8.99 1.44
C PHE A 74 4.87 -10.11 2.48
N THR A 75 6.07 -10.61 2.76
CA THR A 75 6.30 -11.60 3.82
C THR A 75 6.92 -10.95 5.06
N VAL A 76 6.51 -11.42 6.24
CA VAL A 76 7.09 -11.03 7.53
C VAL A 76 7.69 -12.21 8.25
N GLN A 77 8.76 -11.98 9.02
CA GLN A 77 9.32 -12.96 9.94
C GLN A 77 9.21 -12.47 11.38
N PHE A 78 8.60 -13.24 12.28
CA PHE A 78 8.58 -12.91 13.69
C PHE A 78 9.93 -13.23 14.36
N VAL A 79 10.51 -12.27 15.09
CA VAL A 79 11.78 -12.42 15.80
C VAL A 79 11.76 -11.77 17.19
N ASP A 80 12.57 -12.30 18.11
CA ASP A 80 12.72 -11.74 19.46
C ASP A 80 13.83 -10.67 19.56
N SER A 81 14.85 -10.74 18.69
CA SER A 81 16.02 -9.86 18.71
C SER A 81 16.30 -9.27 17.32
N PHE A 82 16.78 -8.02 17.30
CA PHE A 82 17.07 -7.25 16.07
C PHE A 82 15.92 -7.24 15.04
N PRO A 83 14.71 -6.84 15.45
CA PRO A 83 13.63 -6.63 14.50
C PRO A 83 13.91 -5.41 13.61
N ASP A 84 13.42 -5.46 12.39
CA ASP A 84 13.40 -4.31 11.49
C ASP A 84 12.24 -3.35 11.86
N ILE A 85 11.10 -3.90 12.31
CA ILE A 85 9.95 -3.14 12.83
C ILE A 85 9.31 -3.83 14.05
N LYS A 86 8.69 -3.07 14.96
CA LYS A 86 7.88 -3.57 16.06
C LYS A 86 6.40 -3.36 15.78
N ILE A 87 5.60 -4.39 16.00
CA ILE A 87 4.15 -4.33 15.81
C ILE A 87 3.40 -4.56 17.11
N LYS A 88 2.19 -4.00 17.21
CA LYS A 88 1.24 -4.32 18.28
C LYS A 88 -0.11 -4.70 17.68
N TYR A 89 -0.65 -5.84 18.11
CA TYR A 89 -2.00 -6.22 17.71
C TYR A 89 -3.05 -5.35 18.41
N VAL A 90 -4.01 -4.86 17.63
CA VAL A 90 -5.12 -4.02 18.11
C VAL A 90 -6.46 -4.49 17.51
N THR A 91 -7.55 -4.17 18.20
CA THR A 91 -8.92 -4.43 17.73
C THR A 91 -9.54 -3.25 16.97
N SER A 92 -8.96 -2.06 17.09
CA SER A 92 -9.43 -0.83 16.43
C SER A 92 -8.27 0.16 16.32
N PHE A 93 -8.41 1.12 15.39
CA PHE A 93 -7.41 2.16 15.09
C PHE A 93 -6.04 1.60 14.67
N PRO A 94 -5.98 0.76 13.62
CA PRO A 94 -4.71 0.34 13.04
C PRO A 94 -3.99 1.53 12.39
N GLY A 95 -2.68 1.40 12.21
CA GLY A 95 -1.88 2.45 11.57
C GLY A 95 -0.48 2.61 12.16
N VAL A 96 0.27 3.55 11.61
CA VAL A 96 1.60 3.96 12.12
C VAL A 96 1.42 4.91 13.30
N GLU A 97 2.28 4.83 14.32
CA GLU A 97 2.35 5.87 15.37
C GLU A 97 3.10 7.12 14.92
#